data_AF-A0A6M2CUU1-F1
#
_entry.id   AF-A0A6M2CUU1-F1
#
_cell.length_a   1.000
_cell.length_b   1.000
_cell.length_c   1.000
_cell.angle_alpha   90.00
_cell.angle_beta   90.00
_cell.angle_gamma   90.00
#
_symmetry.space_group_name_H-M   'P 1'
#
loop_
_entity.id
_entity.type
_entity.pdbx_description
1 polymer ?
#
loop_
_entity_poly.entity_id
_entity_poly.type
_entity_poly.pdbx_seq_one_letter_code
_entity_poly.pdbx_strand_id
1 'polypeptide(L)'
;GFVVFTNLSLGHNTVGTYQIIKTLTMPTIMVIQHYWYKKSFSLGIKLTLVPLTLGVYLSTYYDIRFNILGTCYALAGVVVTSLYQVWVGEKQKEFQVNSMQLLFYQAPLSALMLVVLVPIVEPPWAPGGFLYQHWSWLHLMLVLSTGVVAFLVNLSIYWIIGNTSAVTYNVVGHMKLMLVLVGGFVVFQDPVHTEQAIGIVVTLTGVLLYTYIKLKETTKAALPSPAEAKPLIKT
;
A
#
# COMPACT_ATOMS: atom_id res chain seq x y z
N GLY A 1 -6.57 -9.14 9.52
CA GLY A 1 -6.39 -7.79 10.09
C GLY A 1 -6.61 -6.72 9.04
N PHE A 2 -5.55 -6.30 8.34
CA PHE A 2 -5.64 -5.15 7.42
C PHE A 2 -6.67 -5.34 6.28
N VAL A 3 -6.76 -6.54 5.70
CA VAL A 3 -7.74 -6.85 4.63
C VAL A 3 -9.17 -6.69 5.12
N VAL A 4 -9.48 -7.21 6.31
CA VAL A 4 -10.82 -7.16 6.91
C VAL A 4 -11.25 -5.73 7.21
N PHE A 5 -10.42 -4.96 7.93
CA PHE A 5 -10.75 -3.57 8.24
C PHE A 5 -10.80 -2.67 7.00
N THR A 6 -9.95 -2.93 6.01
CA THR A 6 -9.99 -2.21 4.73
C THR A 6 -11.28 -2.50 3.99
N ASN A 7 -11.70 -3.77 3.90
CA ASN A 7 -12.94 -4.15 3.23
C ASN A 7 -14.18 -3.62 3.96
N LEU A 8 -14.21 -3.70 5.29
CA LEU A 8 -15.28 -3.11 6.10
C LEU A 8 -15.36 -1.60 5.91
N SER A 9 -14.21 -0.91 5.83
CA SER A 9 -14.19 0.51 5.52
C SER A 9 -14.78 0.81 4.14
N LEU A 10 -14.36 0.08 3.08
CA LEU A 10 -14.95 0.26 1.74
C LEU A 10 -16.44 -0.09 1.68
N GLY A 11 -16.93 -0.98 2.54
CA GLY A 11 -18.37 -1.28 2.64
C GLY A 11 -19.20 -0.15 3.24
N HIS A 12 -18.58 0.73 4.04
CA HIS A 12 -19.26 1.82 4.76
C HIS A 12 -18.87 3.24 4.31
N ASN A 13 -17.76 3.41 3.60
CA ASN A 13 -17.22 4.66 3.08
C ASN A 13 -17.12 4.63 1.57
N THR A 14 -17.18 5.81 0.95
CA THR A 14 -16.79 5.96 -0.46
C THR A 14 -15.30 5.75 -0.66
N VAL A 15 -14.95 5.44 -1.91
CA VAL A 15 -13.57 5.22 -2.33
C VAL A 15 -12.72 6.48 -2.08
N GLY A 16 -13.26 7.67 -2.33
CA GLY A 16 -12.58 8.94 -2.05
C GLY A 16 -12.23 9.15 -0.57
N THR A 17 -13.18 8.90 0.35
CA THR A 17 -12.94 8.97 1.80
C THR A 17 -11.88 7.96 2.24
N TYR A 18 -11.95 6.72 1.75
CA TYR A 18 -10.96 5.70 2.03
C TYR A 18 -9.56 6.10 1.56
N GLN A 19 -9.43 6.69 0.37
CA GLN A 19 -8.13 7.09 -0.19
C GLN A 19 -7.48 8.20 0.63
N ILE A 20 -8.24 9.19 1.08
CA ILE A 20 -7.72 10.26 1.94
C ILE A 20 -7.19 9.67 3.25
N ILE A 21 -7.96 8.82 3.91
CA ILE A 21 -7.53 8.19 5.16
C ILE A 21 -6.31 7.30 4.91
N LYS A 22 -6.27 6.59 3.79
CA LYS A 22 -5.13 5.76 3.40
C LYS A 22 -3.84 6.56 3.21
N THR A 23 -3.89 7.83 2.81
CA THR A 23 -2.68 8.67 2.71
C THR A 23 -1.95 8.82 4.06
N LEU A 24 -2.66 8.68 5.19
CA LEU A 24 -2.08 8.68 6.53
C LEU A 24 -1.21 7.45 6.82
N THR A 25 -1.28 6.40 5.99
CA THR A 25 -0.42 5.22 6.11
C THR A 25 1.07 5.60 6.03
N MET A 26 1.42 6.56 5.17
CA MET A 26 2.79 7.06 5.04
C MET A 26 3.37 7.69 6.30
N PRO A 27 2.75 8.75 6.87
CA PRO A 27 3.25 9.34 8.11
C PRO A 27 3.23 8.33 9.26
N THR A 28 2.23 7.45 9.35
CA THR A 28 2.19 6.41 10.38
C THR A 28 3.37 5.43 10.24
N ILE A 29 3.71 4.98 9.03
CA ILE A 29 4.92 4.17 8.79
C ILE A 29 6.18 4.89 9.23
N MET A 30 6.32 6.18 8.88
CA MET A 30 7.50 6.96 9.27
C MET A 30 7.63 7.08 10.78
N VAL A 31 6.53 7.31 11.49
CA VAL A 31 6.47 7.36 12.96
C VAL A 31 6.87 6.01 13.56
N ILE A 32 6.29 4.90 13.09
CA ILE A 32 6.60 3.56 13.58
C ILE A 32 8.08 3.24 13.36
N GLN A 33 8.61 3.49 12.16
CA GLN A 33 10.02 3.23 11.86
C GLN A 33 10.98 4.12 12.64
N HIS A 34 10.58 5.35 12.96
CA HIS A 34 11.38 6.26 13.77
C HIS A 34 11.44 5.83 15.24
N TYR A 35 10.30 5.53 15.85
CA TYR A 35 10.23 5.19 17.28
C TYR A 35 10.70 3.77 17.60
N TRP A 36 10.31 2.76 16.82
CA TRP A 36 10.64 1.36 17.12
C TRP A 36 11.93 0.88 16.48
N TYR A 37 12.26 1.37 15.28
CA TYR A 37 13.42 0.91 14.51
C TYR A 37 14.54 1.95 14.41
N LYS A 38 14.40 3.09 15.10
CA LYS A 38 15.37 4.20 15.14
C LYS A 38 15.81 4.69 13.76
N LYS A 39 14.96 4.55 12.73
CA LYS A 39 15.25 5.04 11.37
C LYS A 39 14.95 6.53 11.29
N SER A 40 15.89 7.28 10.74
CA SER A 40 15.71 8.71 10.44
C SER A 40 15.32 8.89 8.98
N PHE A 41 14.31 9.71 8.74
CA PHE A 41 13.94 10.18 7.40
C PHE A 41 14.39 11.61 7.23
N SER A 42 14.95 11.93 6.07
CA SER A 42 15.34 13.29 5.74
C SER A 42 14.12 14.22 5.70
N LEU A 43 14.37 15.50 5.95
CA LEU A 43 13.34 16.53 5.80
C LEU A 43 12.77 16.55 4.38
N GLY A 44 13.61 16.30 3.36
CA GLY A 44 13.18 16.22 1.95
C GLY A 44 12.11 15.16 1.73
N ILE A 45 12.31 13.95 2.26
CA ILE A 45 11.30 12.88 2.19
C ILE A 45 10.02 13.29 2.92
N LYS A 46 10.11 13.90 4.12
CA LYS A 46 8.93 14.36 4.87
C LYS A 46 8.14 15.44 4.12
N LEU A 47 8.83 16.36 3.45
CA LEU A 47 8.19 17.42 2.67
C LEU A 47 7.42 16.87 1.45
N THR A 48 7.86 15.75 0.87
CA THR A 48 7.13 15.13 -0.25
C THR A 48 5.76 14.57 0.13
N LEU A 49 5.49 14.35 1.42
CA LEU A 49 4.16 13.90 1.87
C LEU A 49 3.10 14.98 1.66
N VAL A 50 3.47 16.26 1.72
CA VAL A 50 2.53 17.38 1.57
C VAL A 50 1.88 17.41 0.18
N PRO A 51 2.62 17.41 -0.95
CA PRO A 51 1.99 17.34 -2.27
C PRO A 51 1.28 15.99 -2.50
N LEU A 52 1.75 14.89 -1.91
CA LEU A 52 1.09 13.59 -2.04
C LEU A 52 -0.30 13.59 -1.37
N THR A 53 -0.41 14.06 -0.13
CA THR A 53 -1.69 14.12 0.60
C THR A 53 -2.64 15.12 -0.02
N LEU A 54 -2.15 16.32 -0.38
CA LEU A 54 -2.96 17.36 -1.03
C LEU A 54 -3.46 16.93 -2.40
N GLY A 55 -2.60 16.34 -3.23
CA GLY A 55 -2.99 15.88 -4.56
C GLY A 55 -4.06 14.78 -4.50
N VAL A 56 -3.92 13.82 -3.57
CA VAL A 56 -4.93 12.76 -3.39
C VAL A 56 -6.26 13.37 -2.93
N TYR A 57 -6.23 14.28 -1.96
CA TYR A 57 -7.44 15.00 -1.52
C TYR A 57 -8.16 15.73 -2.66
N LEU A 58 -7.42 16.47 -3.50
CA LEU A 58 -8.00 17.17 -4.66
C LEU A 58 -8.54 16.19 -5.71
N SER A 59 -7.82 15.10 -5.97
CA SER A 59 -8.23 14.08 -6.95
C SER A 59 -9.53 13.37 -6.58
N THR A 60 -9.82 13.25 -5.28
CA THR A 60 -10.99 12.54 -4.77
C THR A 60 -12.07 13.45 -4.21
N TYR A 61 -11.91 14.77 -4.29
CA TYR A 61 -12.75 15.76 -3.61
C TYR A 61 -14.26 15.52 -3.83
N TYR A 62 -14.67 15.21 -5.05
CA TYR A 62 -16.08 15.00 -5.40
C TYR A 62 -16.63 13.62 -5.02
N ASP A 63 -15.77 12.66 -4.66
CA ASP A 63 -16.14 11.31 -4.24
C ASP A 63 -16.12 11.15 -2.70
N ILE A 64 -15.99 12.24 -1.95
CA ILE A 64 -15.96 12.19 -0.49
C ILE A 64 -17.38 12.12 0.06
N ARG A 65 -17.70 11.03 0.76
CA ARG A 65 -18.85 10.95 1.66
C ARG A 65 -18.38 10.41 2.99
N PHE A 66 -18.58 11.20 4.05
CA PHE A 66 -18.13 10.85 5.38
C PHE A 66 -19.15 9.96 6.09
N ASN A 67 -18.68 8.81 6.57
CA ASN A 67 -19.38 7.98 7.54
C ASN A 67 -18.48 7.79 8.76
N ILE A 68 -18.98 8.10 9.95
CA ILE A 68 -18.21 8.07 11.20
C ILE A 68 -17.72 6.63 11.48
N LEU A 69 -18.59 5.63 11.33
CA LEU A 69 -18.24 4.23 11.55
C LEU A 69 -17.19 3.76 10.56
N GLY A 70 -17.39 4.05 9.27
CA GLY A 70 -16.43 3.73 8.21
C GLY A 70 -15.06 4.39 8.44
N THR A 71 -15.05 5.62 8.97
CA THR A 71 -13.84 6.39 9.30
C THR A 71 -13.08 5.75 10.47
N CYS A 72 -13.76 5.30 11.52
CA CYS A 72 -13.14 4.56 12.61
C CYS A 72 -12.46 3.26 12.11
N TYR A 73 -13.15 2.49 11.26
CA TYR A 73 -12.56 1.30 10.65
C TYR A 73 -11.38 1.63 9.73
N ALA A 74 -11.46 2.72 8.98
CA ALA A 74 -10.37 3.17 8.12
C ALA A 74 -9.11 3.54 8.92
N LEU A 75 -9.26 4.29 10.02
CA LEU A 75 -8.14 4.68 10.89
C LEU A 75 -7.48 3.45 11.55
N ALA A 76 -8.28 2.53 12.08
CA ALA A 76 -7.77 1.25 12.58
C ALA A 76 -7.05 0.47 11.47
N GLY A 77 -7.64 0.44 10.27
CA GLY A 77 -7.05 -0.14 9.06
C GLY A 77 -5.69 0.46 8.71
N VAL A 78 -5.54 1.79 8.80
CA VAL A 78 -4.27 2.49 8.55
C VAL A 78 -3.20 2.06 9.53
N VAL A 79 -3.50 1.99 10.84
CA VAL A 79 -2.54 1.56 11.85
C VAL A 79 -2.09 0.12 11.61
N VAL A 80 -3.04 -0.80 11.41
CA VAL A 80 -2.74 -2.22 11.15
C VAL A 80 -1.97 -2.39 9.83
N THR A 81 -2.34 -1.66 8.78
CA THR A 81 -1.65 -1.70 7.48
C THR A 81 -0.22 -1.19 7.61
N SER A 82 -0.02 -0.08 8.31
CA SER A 82 1.30 0.52 8.53
C SER A 82 2.21 -0.43 9.30
N LEU A 83 1.71 -1.00 10.40
CA LEU A 83 2.44 -2.00 11.20
C LEU A 83 2.82 -3.21 10.35
N TYR A 84 1.86 -3.76 9.61
CA TYR A 84 2.08 -4.92 8.75
C TYR A 84 3.15 -4.66 7.69
N GLN A 85 3.09 -3.52 6.99
CA GLN A 85 4.08 -3.19 5.95
C GLN A 85 5.48 -2.95 6.53
N VAL A 86 5.57 -2.35 7.72
CA VAL A 86 6.85 -2.24 8.44
C VAL A 86 7.37 -3.63 8.79
N TRP A 87 6.55 -4.49 9.39
CA TRP A 87 6.97 -5.86 9.73
C TRP A 87 7.40 -6.68 8.52
N VAL A 88 6.71 -6.60 7.39
CA VAL A 88 7.13 -7.27 6.15
C VAL A 88 8.54 -6.84 5.75
N GLY A 89 8.85 -5.54 5.82
CA GLY A 89 10.18 -5.02 5.47
C GLY A 89 11.26 -5.37 6.50
N GLU A 90 10.97 -5.24 7.79
CA GLU A 90 11.96 -5.50 8.84
C GLU A 90 12.21 -7.00 9.02
N LYS A 91 11.18 -7.86 8.94
CA LYS A 91 11.36 -9.31 9.08
C LYS A 91 12.10 -9.95 7.91
N GLN A 92 11.97 -9.43 6.68
CA GLN A 92 12.82 -9.87 5.57
C GLN A 92 14.31 -9.57 5.85
N LYS A 93 14.62 -8.42 6.47
CA LYS A 93 15.99 -8.03 6.84
C LYS A 93 16.52 -8.75 8.07
N GLU A 94 15.68 -8.92 9.10
CA GLU A 94 16.03 -9.59 10.36
C GLU A 94 16.36 -11.07 10.14
N PHE A 95 15.54 -11.78 9.36
CA PHE A 95 15.74 -13.20 9.08
C PHE A 95 16.54 -13.48 7.81
N GLN A 96 16.96 -12.44 7.07
CA GLN A 96 17.67 -12.57 5.78
C GLN A 96 16.92 -13.48 4.79
N VAL A 97 15.59 -13.41 4.80
CA VAL A 97 14.72 -14.23 3.95
C VAL A 97 14.28 -13.45 2.72
N ASN A 98 14.16 -14.14 1.59
CA ASN A 98 13.60 -13.56 0.38
C ASN A 98 12.07 -13.37 0.52
N SER A 99 11.50 -12.45 -0.27
CA SER A 99 10.07 -12.12 -0.28
C SER A 99 9.17 -13.34 -0.47
N MET A 100 9.58 -14.30 -1.31
CA MET A 100 8.86 -15.55 -1.53
C MET A 100 8.89 -16.47 -0.31
N GLN A 101 10.01 -16.55 0.42
CA GLN A 101 10.13 -17.37 1.63
C GLN A 101 9.25 -16.81 2.74
N LEU A 102 9.26 -15.48 2.95
CA LEU A 102 8.39 -14.86 3.95
C LEU A 102 6.91 -15.09 3.62
N LEU A 103 6.54 -14.95 2.34
CA LEU A 103 5.18 -15.23 1.89
C LEU A 103 4.78 -16.69 2.14
N PHE A 104 5.69 -17.64 1.88
CA PHE A 104 5.45 -19.07 2.11
C PHE A 104 5.18 -19.39 3.59
N TYR A 105 5.86 -18.73 4.53
CA TYR A 105 5.60 -18.92 5.96
C TYR A 105 4.29 -18.25 6.42
N GLN A 106 3.93 -17.11 5.84
CA GLN A 106 2.75 -16.35 6.26
C GLN A 106 1.44 -16.86 5.63
N ALA A 107 1.48 -17.29 4.37
CA ALA A 107 0.29 -17.74 3.63
C ALA A 107 -0.51 -18.84 4.35
N PRO A 108 0.08 -19.94 4.84
CA PRO A 108 -0.67 -20.99 5.53
C PRO A 108 -1.27 -20.52 6.85
N LEU A 109 -0.55 -19.69 7.61
CA LEU A 109 -1.09 -19.10 8.85
C LEU A 109 -2.29 -18.18 8.56
N SER A 110 -2.20 -17.38 7.49
CA SER A 110 -3.29 -16.49 7.07
C SER A 110 -4.51 -17.29 6.60
N ALA A 111 -4.28 -18.39 5.87
CA ALA A 111 -5.34 -19.30 5.44
C ALA A 111 -6.04 -19.95 6.65
N LEU A 112 -5.27 -20.43 7.63
CA LEU A 112 -5.83 -21.04 8.85
C LEU A 112 -6.68 -20.03 9.63
N MET A 113 -6.20 -18.79 9.80
CA MET A 113 -6.99 -17.73 10.45
C MET A 113 -8.28 -17.42 9.68
N LEU A 114 -8.23 -17.39 8.34
CA LEU A 114 -9.42 -17.16 7.52
C LEU A 114 -10.42 -18.30 7.61
N VAL A 115 -9.98 -19.57 7.65
CA VAL A 115 -10.86 -20.73 7.82
C VAL A 115 -11.66 -20.64 9.11
N VAL A 116 -11.08 -20.09 10.18
CA VAL A 116 -11.78 -19.88 11.46
C VAL A 116 -12.72 -18.66 11.41
N LEU A 117 -12.31 -17.59 10.73
CA LEU A 117 -13.08 -16.33 10.70
C LEU A 117 -14.27 -16.37 9.73
N VAL A 118 -14.13 -17.02 8.58
CA VAL A 118 -15.16 -17.06 7.51
C VAL A 118 -16.49 -17.58 8.04
N PRO A 119 -16.59 -18.72 8.77
CA PRO A 119 -17.85 -19.20 9.32
C PRO A 119 -18.59 -18.23 10.25
N ILE A 120 -17.86 -17.32 10.90
CA ILE A 120 -18.41 -16.36 11.87
C ILE A 120 -18.95 -15.13 11.13
N VAL A 121 -18.23 -14.66 10.10
CA VAL A 121 -18.56 -13.42 9.38
C VAL A 121 -19.50 -13.66 8.20
N GLU A 122 -19.27 -14.75 7.45
CA GLU A 122 -20.02 -15.16 6.26
C GLU A 122 -20.37 -16.64 6.37
N PRO A 123 -21.45 -17.00 7.11
CA PRO A 123 -21.77 -18.39 7.40
C PRO A 123 -21.98 -19.18 6.10
N PRO A 124 -21.17 -20.23 5.83
CA PRO A 124 -21.27 -21.04 4.62
C PRO A 124 -22.66 -21.64 4.37
N TRP A 125 -23.38 -21.88 5.45
CA TRP A 125 -24.70 -22.49 5.51
C TRP A 125 -25.86 -21.48 5.55
N ALA A 126 -25.60 -20.17 5.49
CA ALA A 126 -26.68 -19.19 5.38
C ALA A 126 -27.29 -19.18 3.96
N PRO A 127 -28.52 -18.67 3.78
CA PRO A 127 -29.08 -18.42 2.44
C PRO A 127 -28.18 -17.45 1.66
N GLY A 128 -27.59 -17.91 0.56
CA GLY A 128 -26.56 -17.18 -0.20
C GLY A 128 -25.11 -17.53 0.16
N GLY A 129 -24.91 -18.44 1.11
CA GLY A 129 -23.61 -19.02 1.43
C GLY A 129 -23.11 -19.95 0.33
N PHE A 130 -21.79 -20.12 0.26
CA PHE A 130 -21.13 -20.83 -0.84
C PHE A 130 -21.56 -22.31 -0.97
N LEU A 131 -22.11 -22.92 0.09
CA LEU A 131 -22.60 -24.30 0.10
C LEU A 131 -23.97 -24.47 -0.56
N TYR A 132 -24.77 -23.40 -0.64
CA TYR A 132 -26.08 -23.42 -1.30
C TYR A 132 -26.01 -23.03 -2.78
N GLN A 133 -24.85 -22.57 -3.25
CA GLN A 133 -24.66 -22.11 -4.62
C GLN A 133 -24.27 -23.27 -5.56
N HIS A 134 -24.87 -23.30 -6.75
CA HIS A 134 -24.48 -24.25 -7.79
C HIS A 134 -23.15 -23.83 -8.42
N TRP A 135 -22.11 -24.63 -8.19
CA TRP A 135 -20.78 -24.41 -8.73
C TRP A 135 -20.71 -24.91 -10.18
N SER A 136 -20.44 -23.98 -11.10
CA SER A 136 -20.11 -24.29 -12.50
C SER A 136 -18.60 -24.37 -12.64
N TRP A 137 -18.12 -25.10 -13.65
CA TRP A 137 -16.71 -25.10 -14.04
C TRP A 137 -16.16 -23.68 -14.25
N LEU A 138 -16.97 -22.78 -14.81
CA LEU A 138 -16.59 -21.38 -14.99
C LEU A 138 -16.38 -20.65 -13.65
N HIS A 139 -17.24 -20.89 -12.65
CA HIS A 139 -17.08 -20.31 -11.31
C HIS A 139 -15.77 -20.80 -10.67
N LEU A 140 -15.46 -22.09 -10.80
CA LEU A 140 -14.22 -22.66 -10.27
C LEU A 140 -12.98 -22.04 -10.96
N MET A 141 -13.00 -21.89 -12.28
CA MET A 141 -11.89 -21.27 -13.01
C MET A 141 -11.70 -19.80 -12.61
N LEU A 142 -12.80 -19.05 -12.44
CA LEU A 142 -12.74 -17.66 -11.97
C LEU A 142 -12.13 -17.58 -10.56
N VAL A 143 -12.55 -18.43 -9.63
CA VAL A 143 -11.99 -18.46 -8.26
C VAL A 143 -10.50 -18.82 -8.26
N LEU A 144 -10.09 -19.79 -9.08
CA LEU A 144 -8.67 -20.11 -9.22
C LEU A 144 -7.89 -18.94 -9.82
N SER A 145 -8.44 -18.27 -10.84
CA SER A 145 -7.78 -17.12 -11.47
C SER A 145 -7.60 -15.95 -10.50
N THR A 146 -8.61 -15.64 -9.68
CA THR A 146 -8.49 -14.58 -8.66
C THR A 146 -7.51 -14.95 -7.56
N GLY A 147 -7.42 -16.25 -7.21
CA GLY A 147 -6.40 -16.76 -6.29
C GLY A 147 -4.97 -16.56 -6.81
N VAL A 148 -4.72 -16.89 -8.09
CA VAL A 148 -3.42 -16.66 -8.73
C VAL A 148 -3.08 -15.16 -8.75
N VAL A 149 -4.03 -14.31 -9.14
CA VAL A 149 -3.82 -12.85 -9.14
C VAL A 149 -3.55 -12.33 -7.73
N ALA A 150 -4.30 -12.79 -6.73
CA ALA A 150 -4.09 -12.40 -5.34
C ALA A 150 -2.71 -12.82 -4.82
N PHE A 151 -2.23 -14.01 -5.19
CA PHE A 151 -0.87 -14.45 -4.89
C PHE A 151 0.17 -13.54 -5.54
N LEU A 152 0.03 -13.22 -6.82
CA LEU A 152 0.95 -12.33 -7.54
C LEU A 152 0.98 -10.91 -6.95
N VAL A 153 -0.18 -10.39 -6.55
CA VAL A 153 -0.28 -9.10 -5.87
C VAL A 153 0.46 -9.15 -4.54
N ASN A 154 0.22 -10.17 -3.71
CA ASN A 154 0.95 -10.33 -2.44
C ASN A 154 2.46 -10.47 -2.66
N LEU A 155 2.89 -11.29 -3.62
CA LEU A 155 4.30 -11.42 -3.95
C LEU A 155 4.92 -10.08 -4.36
N SER A 156 4.22 -9.30 -5.19
CA SER A 156 4.66 -7.96 -5.61
C SER A 156 4.80 -7.00 -4.44
N ILE A 157 3.87 -7.02 -3.47
CA ILE A 157 3.93 -6.20 -2.25
C ILE A 157 5.22 -6.52 -1.48
N TYR A 158 5.49 -7.80 -1.25
CA TYR A 158 6.63 -8.22 -0.44
C TYR A 158 7.95 -7.94 -1.15
N TRP A 159 7.97 -8.13 -2.47
CA TRP A 159 9.12 -7.84 -3.30
C TRP A 159 9.47 -6.36 -3.33
N ILE A 160 8.48 -5.48 -3.51
CA ILE A 160 8.71 -4.02 -3.47
C ILE A 160 9.19 -3.60 -2.08
N ILE A 161 8.51 -4.03 -1.01
CA ILE A 161 8.86 -3.65 0.36
C ILE A 161 10.25 -4.17 0.74
N GLY A 162 10.58 -5.41 0.36
CA GLY A 162 11.86 -6.06 0.63
C GLY A 162 13.04 -5.38 -0.03
N ASN A 163 12.91 -5.08 -1.32
CA ASN A 163 13.98 -4.44 -2.10
C ASN A 163 14.08 -2.93 -1.88
N THR A 164 13.00 -2.27 -1.44
CA THR A 164 12.96 -0.82 -1.23
C THR A 164 12.61 -0.47 0.23
N SER A 165 11.37 -0.05 0.49
CA SER A 165 10.84 0.22 1.81
C SER A 165 9.30 0.24 1.80
N ALA A 166 8.71 0.11 2.99
CA ALA A 166 7.26 0.28 3.20
C ALA A 166 6.75 1.66 2.73
N VAL A 167 7.55 2.72 2.90
CA VAL A 167 7.22 4.06 2.40
C VAL A 167 7.20 4.05 0.88
N THR A 168 8.24 3.54 0.22
CA THR A 168 8.31 3.47 -1.24
C THR A 168 7.13 2.69 -1.84
N TYR A 169 6.74 1.58 -1.21
CA TYR A 169 5.55 0.81 -1.62
C TYR A 169 4.27 1.66 -1.65
N ASN A 170 4.04 2.50 -0.63
CA ASN A 170 2.85 3.38 -0.63
C ASN A 170 2.95 4.48 -1.70
N VAL A 171 4.15 4.97 -2.04
CA VAL A 171 4.33 5.97 -3.12
C VAL A 171 3.93 5.33 -4.45
N VAL A 172 4.40 4.11 -4.71
CA VAL A 172 3.97 3.31 -5.87
C VAL A 172 2.47 3.05 -5.84
N GLY A 173 1.88 2.85 -4.65
CA GLY A 173 0.44 2.73 -4.45
C GLY A 173 -0.33 3.98 -4.90
N HIS A 174 0.15 5.19 -4.55
CA HIS A 174 -0.44 6.45 -5.01
C HIS A 174 -0.28 6.65 -6.53
N MET A 175 0.88 6.29 -7.09
CA MET A 175 1.07 6.30 -8.55
C MET A 175 0.09 5.37 -9.26
N LYS A 176 -0.04 4.12 -8.79
CA LYS A 176 -1.01 3.13 -9.32
C LYS A 176 -2.43 3.69 -9.29
N LEU A 177 -2.81 4.34 -8.19
CA LEU A 177 -4.13 4.94 -8.05
C LEU A 177 -4.37 6.01 -9.11
N MET A 178 -3.42 6.92 -9.34
CA MET A 178 -3.55 7.96 -10.36
C MET A 178 -3.71 7.37 -11.76
N LEU A 179 -2.98 6.30 -12.09
CA LEU A 179 -3.16 5.59 -13.36
C LEU A 179 -4.55 4.98 -13.50
N VAL A 180 -5.09 4.41 -12.42
CA VAL A 180 -6.45 3.85 -12.41
C VAL A 180 -7.50 4.95 -12.58
N LEU A 181 -7.34 6.11 -11.94
CA LEU A 181 -8.25 7.25 -12.11
C LEU A 181 -8.25 7.77 -13.55
N VAL A 182 -7.06 8.02 -14.11
CA VAL A 182 -6.92 8.45 -15.52
C VAL A 182 -7.49 7.41 -16.47
N GLY A 183 -7.19 6.13 -16.26
CA GLY A 183 -7.75 5.04 -17.06
C GLY A 183 -9.28 4.97 -16.96
N GLY A 184 -9.84 5.18 -15.77
CA GLY A 184 -11.28 5.28 -15.56
C GLY A 184 -11.90 6.40 -16.37
N PHE A 185 -11.36 7.61 -16.30
CA PHE A 185 -11.86 8.75 -17.07
C PHE A 185 -11.81 8.52 -18.59
N VAL A 186 -10.72 7.90 -19.09
CA VAL A 186 -10.57 7.59 -20.52
C VAL A 186 -11.56 6.51 -20.97
N VAL A 187 -11.77 5.47 -20.16
CA VAL A 187 -12.63 4.32 -20.54
C VAL A 187 -14.10 4.65 -20.39
N PHE A 188 -14.51 5.27 -19.28
CA PHE A 188 -15.91 5.58 -18.99
C PHE A 188 -16.37 6.91 -19.61
N GLN A 189 -15.46 7.71 -20.17
CA GLN A 189 -15.74 9.03 -20.75
C GLN A 189 -16.40 9.98 -19.73
N ASP A 190 -16.07 9.80 -18.45
CA ASP A 190 -16.60 10.63 -17.37
C ASP A 190 -15.98 12.04 -17.42
N PRO A 191 -16.78 13.10 -17.17
CA PRO A 191 -16.26 14.46 -17.16
C PRO A 191 -15.26 14.66 -16.02
N VAL A 192 -14.03 15.03 -16.35
CA VAL A 192 -12.99 15.33 -15.37
C VAL A 192 -13.13 16.77 -14.89
N HIS A 193 -13.37 16.95 -13.60
CA HIS A 193 -13.37 18.28 -13.00
C HIS A 193 -11.93 18.82 -12.89
N THR A 194 -11.77 20.15 -13.04
CA THR A 194 -10.47 20.82 -12.98
C THR A 194 -9.70 20.50 -11.70
N GLU A 195 -10.37 20.46 -10.55
CA GLU A 195 -9.76 20.13 -9.26
C GLU A 195 -9.18 18.70 -9.24
N GLN A 196 -9.86 17.76 -9.89
CA GLN A 196 -9.38 16.37 -9.97
C GLN A 196 -8.15 16.26 -10.87
N ALA A 197 -8.15 16.98 -12.00
CA ALA A 197 -7.01 17.05 -12.90
C ALA A 197 -5.78 17.67 -12.21
N ILE A 198 -5.98 18.78 -11.48
CA ILE A 198 -4.92 19.41 -10.66
C ILE A 198 -4.42 18.41 -9.60
N GLY A 199 -5.31 17.73 -8.90
CA GLY A 199 -4.96 16.73 -7.90
C GLY A 199 -4.06 15.63 -8.45
N ILE A 200 -4.39 15.08 -9.63
CA ILE A 200 -3.58 14.06 -10.31
C ILE A 200 -2.16 14.59 -10.61
N VAL A 201 -2.05 15.79 -11.19
CA VAL A 201 -0.75 16.40 -11.53
C VAL A 201 0.09 16.65 -10.27
N VAL A 202 -0.53 17.14 -9.20
CA VAL A 202 0.14 17.40 -7.91
C VAL A 202 0.62 16.09 -7.27
N THR A 203 -0.20 15.03 -7.27
CA THR A 203 0.22 13.71 -6.76
C THR A 203 1.38 13.15 -7.57
N LEU A 204 1.31 13.18 -8.91
CA LEU A 204 2.39 12.69 -9.77
C LEU A 204 3.69 13.46 -9.53
N THR A 205 3.61 14.79 -9.38
CA THR A 205 4.76 15.63 -9.03
C THR A 205 5.35 15.23 -7.67
N GLY A 206 4.50 14.96 -6.66
CA GLY A 206 4.92 14.46 -5.35
C GLY A 206 5.62 13.10 -5.42
N VAL A 207 5.11 12.17 -6.24
CA VAL A 207 5.72 10.86 -6.50
C VAL A 207 7.10 11.01 -7.14
N LEU A 208 7.23 11.86 -8.15
CA LEU A 208 8.50 12.13 -8.83
C LEU A 208 9.51 12.76 -7.89
N LEU A 209 9.09 13.75 -7.10
CA LEU A 209 9.94 14.41 -6.11
C LEU A 209 10.45 13.43 -5.04
N TYR A 210 9.57 12.58 -4.51
CA TYR A 210 9.96 11.55 -3.56
C TYR A 210 10.99 10.61 -4.17
N THR A 211 10.74 10.14 -5.39
CA THR A 211 11.61 9.19 -6.09
C THR A 211 12.98 9.80 -6.34
N TYR A 212 13.04 11.06 -6.79
CA TYR A 212 14.28 11.79 -7.01
C TYR A 212 15.09 11.97 -5.72
N ILE A 213 14.45 12.43 -4.64
CA ILE A 213 15.12 12.62 -3.34
C ILE A 213 15.65 11.29 -2.81
N LYS A 214 14.81 10.24 -2.88
CA LYS A 214 15.18 8.91 -2.38
C LYS A 214 16.37 8.33 -3.15
N LEU A 215 16.36 8.46 -4.49
CA LEU A 215 17.47 8.00 -5.32
C LEU A 215 18.76 8.75 -4.99
N LYS A 216 18.70 10.08 -4.87
CA LYS A 216 19.84 10.92 -4.50
C LYS A 216 20.45 10.53 -3.15
N GLU A 217 19.62 10.22 -2.16
CA GLU A 217 20.07 9.75 -0.85
C GLU A 217 20.75 8.38 -0.92
N THR A 218 20.16 7.43 -1.66
CA THR A 218 20.75 6.11 -1.84
C THR A 218 22.08 6.19 -2.58
N THR A 219 22.19 7.01 -3.64
CA THR A 219 23.46 7.22 -4.35
C THR A 219 24.51 7.88 -3.46
N LYS A 220 24.13 8.90 -2.67
CA LYS A 220 25.06 9.54 -1.73
C LYS A 220 25.58 8.58 -0.67
N ALA A 221 24.73 7.66 -0.19
CA ALA A 221 25.12 6.63 0.77
C ALA A 221 26.02 5.53 0.16
N ALA A 222 25.98 5.35 -1.16
CA ALA A 222 26.80 4.37 -1.89
C ALA A 222 28.19 4.90 -2.29
N LEU A 223 28.41 6.22 -2.26
CA LEU A 223 29.71 6.82 -2.53
C LEU A 223 30.63 6.70 -1.30
N PRO A 224 31.89 6.25 -1.45
CA PRO A 224 32.84 6.22 -0.35
C PRO A 224 33.09 7.63 0.19
N SER A 225 33.29 7.73 1.50
CA SER A 225 33.65 8.98 2.16
C SER A 225 34.92 9.57 1.52
N PRO A 226 35.01 10.91 1.30
CA PRO A 226 36.25 11.54 0.84
C PRO A 226 37.47 11.23 1.73
N ALA A 227 37.26 10.76 2.97
CA ALA A 227 38.32 10.35 3.89
C ALA A 227 38.91 8.95 3.61
N GLU A 228 38.25 8.11 2.82
CA GLU A 228 38.75 6.77 2.43
C GLU A 228 39.47 6.76 1.08
N ALA A 229 39.43 7.88 0.34
CA ALA A 229 40.24 8.08 -0.86
C ALA A 229 41.70 8.37 -0.46
N LYS A 230 42.43 7.35 0.03
CA LYS A 230 43.88 7.42 0.12
C LYS A 230 44.45 7.69 -1.29
N PRO A 231 45.37 8.65 -1.46
CA PRO A 231 45.99 8.88 -2.75
C PRO A 231 46.84 7.65 -3.11
N LEU A 232 46.41 6.94 -4.16
CA LEU A 232 47.18 5.90 -4.83
C LEU A 232 48.29 6.53 -5.68
N ILE A 233 49.24 7.24 -5.07
CA ILE A 233 50.59 7.43 -5.62
C ILE A 233 51.52 7.63 -4.41
N LYS A 234 52.30 6.60 -4.08
CA LYS A 234 53.63 6.75 -3.50
C LYS A 234 54.61 6.32 -4.58
N THR A 235 55.23 7.30 -5.23
CA THR A 235 56.49 7.15 -5.97
C THR A 235 57.52 7.99 -5.25
#